data_AF-G0NZE8-F1
#
_entry.id   AF-G0NZE8-F1
#
_cell.length_a   1.000
_cell.length_b   1.000
_cell.length_c   1.000
_cell.angle_alpha   90.00
_cell.angle_beta   90.00
_cell.angle_gamma   90.00
#
_symmetry.space_group_name_H-M   'P 1'
#
loop_
_entity.id
_entity.type
_entity.pdbx_description
1 polymer ?
#
loop_
_entity_poly.entity_id
_entity_poly.type
_entity_poly.pdbx_seq_one_letter_code
_entity_poly.pdbx_strand_id
1 'polypeptide(L)'
;MILEKRVPTIHMTCDYVEEGVLKCAPYIPVHGELEVKCGVYMIKRLGTESQLSMSLKRQQLLIYEKIGEYIDYKHSVTHFLEVSTENLDSNQGIRNSEAIKKHVSHQPNPQLLVHGSW
;
A
#
# COMPACT_ATOMS: atom_id res chain seq x y z
N MET A 1 -7.38 4.61 12.10
CA MET A 1 -6.01 4.06 12.23
C MET A 1 -4.94 4.79 11.41
N ILE A 2 -4.91 4.71 10.06
CA ILE A 2 -3.82 5.31 9.25
C ILE A 2 -3.66 6.82 9.52
N LEU A 3 -4.77 7.55 9.49
CA LEU A 3 -4.78 9.00 9.75
C LEU A 3 -4.46 9.33 11.22
N GLU A 4 -5.13 8.67 12.16
CA GLU A 4 -4.96 8.90 13.61
C GLU A 4 -3.51 8.67 14.07
N LYS A 5 -2.89 7.56 13.62
CA LYS A 5 -1.49 7.22 13.94
C LYS A 5 -0.48 7.89 13.00
N ARG A 6 -0.96 8.63 12.00
CA ARG A 6 -0.16 9.26 10.93
C ARG A 6 0.81 8.30 10.26
N VAL A 7 0.39 7.06 10.03
CA VAL A 7 1.23 6.02 9.41
C VAL A 7 1.56 6.45 7.97
N PRO A 8 2.84 6.64 7.60
CA PRO A 8 3.21 7.05 6.25
C PRO A 8 3.54 5.88 5.33
N THR A 9 3.75 4.67 5.87
CA THR A 9 4.13 3.48 5.10
C THR A 9 3.26 2.28 5.44
N ILE A 10 2.75 1.61 4.42
CA ILE A 10 2.04 0.33 4.52
C ILE A 10 2.82 -0.72 3.75
N HIS A 11 2.97 -1.91 4.32
CA HIS A 11 3.50 -3.10 3.67
C HIS A 11 2.44 -4.20 3.71
N MET A 12 1.97 -4.59 2.54
CA MET A 12 1.03 -5.68 2.32
C MET A 12 1.80 -6.91 1.85
N THR A 13 1.69 -8.01 2.60
CA THR A 13 2.51 -9.23 2.41
C THR A 13 1.81 -10.34 1.62
N CYS A 14 0.62 -10.09 1.08
CA CYS A 14 -0.15 -11.04 0.27
C CYS A 14 -0.86 -10.28 -0.85
N ASP A 15 -1.25 -10.99 -1.92
CA ASP A 15 -2.15 -10.40 -2.91
C ASP A 15 -3.59 -10.33 -2.38
N TYR A 16 -4.47 -9.60 -3.07
CA TYR A 16 -5.89 -9.55 -2.70
C TYR A 16 -6.57 -10.91 -2.87
N VAL A 17 -6.20 -11.64 -3.94
CA VAL A 17 -6.71 -12.96 -4.27
C VAL A 17 -5.53 -13.87 -4.58
N GLU A 18 -5.45 -15.01 -3.90
CA GLU A 18 -4.44 -16.04 -4.12
C GLU A 18 -5.14 -17.38 -4.32
N GLU A 19 -4.78 -18.11 -5.38
CA GLU A 19 -5.40 -19.41 -5.71
C GLU A 19 -6.95 -19.36 -5.78
N GLY A 20 -7.50 -18.21 -6.20
CA GLY A 20 -8.95 -17.98 -6.26
C GLY A 20 -9.62 -17.68 -4.91
N VAL A 21 -8.86 -17.57 -3.82
CA VAL A 21 -9.35 -17.23 -2.48
C VAL A 21 -9.09 -15.76 -2.18
N LEU A 22 -10.12 -15.03 -1.75
CA LEU A 22 -9.98 -13.65 -1.28
C LEU A 22 -9.20 -13.64 0.05
N LYS A 23 -7.95 -13.20 -0.01
CA LYS A 23 -7.06 -13.09 1.16
C LYS A 23 -7.25 -11.74 1.86
N CYS A 24 -7.37 -10.67 1.09
CA CYS A 24 -7.48 -9.31 1.62
C CYS A 24 -8.55 -8.54 0.84
N ALA A 25 -9.36 -7.75 1.55
CA ALA A 25 -10.30 -6.84 0.89
C ALA A 25 -9.55 -5.67 0.26
N PRO A 26 -9.89 -5.25 -0.97
CA PRO A 26 -9.26 -4.10 -1.61
C PRO A 26 -9.61 -2.81 -0.88
N TYR A 27 -8.56 -2.06 -0.50
CA TYR A 27 -8.67 -0.76 0.17
C TYR A 27 -7.96 0.37 -0.58
N ILE A 28 -7.40 0.04 -1.75
CA ILE A 28 -6.87 1.01 -2.73
C ILE A 28 -7.60 0.78 -4.05
N PRO A 29 -7.65 1.75 -4.96
CA PRO A 29 -8.29 1.56 -6.27
C PRO A 29 -7.62 0.40 -7.00
N VAL A 30 -8.40 -0.53 -7.54
CA VAL A 30 -7.91 -1.67 -8.34
C VAL A 30 -8.58 -1.66 -9.72
N HIS A 31 -7.97 -2.30 -10.72
CA HIS A 31 -8.61 -2.54 -12.04
C HIS A 31 -9.29 -1.32 -12.71
N GLY A 32 -8.54 -0.24 -12.95
CA GLY A 32 -9.07 0.93 -13.68
C GLY A 32 -9.94 1.87 -12.85
N GLU A 33 -10.16 1.57 -11.57
CA GLU A 33 -10.78 2.50 -10.63
C GLU A 33 -9.88 3.74 -10.41
N LEU A 34 -10.50 4.92 -10.41
CA LEU A 34 -9.80 6.18 -10.13
C LEU A 34 -9.58 6.40 -8.62
N GLU A 35 -10.56 5.99 -7.82
CA GLU A 35 -10.61 6.20 -6.38
C GLU A 35 -11.46 5.13 -5.70
N VAL A 36 -11.17 4.87 -4.42
CA VAL A 36 -11.97 3.99 -3.56
C VAL A 36 -12.41 4.76 -2.32
N LYS A 37 -13.63 4.48 -1.86
CA LYS A 37 -14.22 5.11 -0.68
C LYS A 37 -14.06 4.21 0.55
N CYS A 38 -13.48 4.76 1.62
CA CYS A 38 -13.37 4.12 2.92
C CYS A 38 -14.00 5.02 4.00
N GLY A 39 -15.28 4.77 4.30
CA GLY A 39 -16.07 5.63 5.17
C GLY A 39 -16.26 7.01 4.56
N VAL A 40 -15.83 8.06 5.27
CA VAL A 40 -15.85 9.45 4.78
C VAL A 40 -14.65 9.81 3.90
N TYR A 41 -13.63 8.94 3.84
CA TYR A 41 -12.39 9.22 3.12
C TYR A 41 -12.41 8.60 1.72
N MET A 42 -11.74 9.29 0.81
CA MET A 42 -11.43 8.85 -0.55
C MET A 42 -9.94 8.56 -0.64
N ILE A 43 -9.59 7.47 -1.32
CA ILE A 43 -8.21 7.05 -1.54
C ILE A 43 -7.98 6.96 -3.04
N LYS A 44 -6.93 7.61 -3.54
CA LYS A 44 -6.54 7.54 -4.94
C LYS A 44 -5.05 7.23 -5.11
N ARG A 45 -4.69 6.64 -6.24
CA ARG A 45 -3.28 6.43 -6.63
C ARG A 45 -2.69 7.76 -7.10
N LEU A 46 -1.45 8.03 -6.68
CA LEU A 46 -0.65 9.15 -7.18
C LEU A 46 0.44 8.62 -8.12
N GLY A 47 0.40 9.05 -9.37
CA GLY A 47 1.36 8.62 -10.39
C GLY A 47 1.26 7.12 -10.69
N THR A 48 2.28 6.61 -11.38
CA THR A 48 2.38 5.20 -11.78
C THR A 48 2.95 4.33 -10.67
N GLU A 49 2.46 3.10 -10.57
CA GLU A 49 3.05 2.06 -9.72
C GLU A 49 4.51 1.80 -10.13
N SER A 50 5.42 1.75 -9.16
CA SER A 50 6.83 1.42 -9.39
C SER A 50 7.07 -0.06 -9.08
N GLN A 51 7.53 -0.84 -10.06
CA GLN A 51 8.05 -2.19 -9.81
C GLN A 51 9.48 -2.08 -9.25
N LEU A 52 9.71 -2.53 -8.02
CA LEU A 52 11.03 -2.47 -7.36
C LEU A 52 11.83 -3.77 -7.51
N SER A 53 11.13 -4.90 -7.58
CA SER A 53 11.67 -6.23 -7.86
C SER A 53 10.56 -7.08 -8.48
N MET A 54 10.82 -8.34 -8.87
CA MET A 54 9.78 -9.22 -9.42
C MET A 54 8.60 -9.45 -8.47
N SER A 55 8.82 -9.35 -7.16
CA SER A 55 7.81 -9.60 -6.13
C SER A 55 7.49 -8.38 -5.26
N LEU A 56 7.94 -7.18 -5.61
CA LEU A 56 7.67 -5.98 -4.83
C LEU A 56 7.29 -4.80 -5.70
N LYS A 57 6.10 -4.26 -5.41
CA LYS A 57 5.55 -3.05 -6.02
C LYS A 57 5.46 -1.94 -5.00
N ARG A 58 5.56 -0.69 -5.47
CA ARG A 58 5.39 0.51 -4.66
C ARG A 58 4.43 1.48 -5.33
N GLN A 59 3.41 1.91 -4.60
CA GLN A 59 2.42 2.89 -5.04
C GLN A 59 2.30 4.02 -4.01
N GLN A 60 2.30 5.28 -4.49
CA GLN A 60 1.94 6.41 -3.64
C GLN A 60 0.41 6.56 -3.61
N LEU A 61 -0.15 6.76 -2.43
CA LEU A 61 -1.58 6.93 -2.21
C LEU A 61 -1.86 8.32 -1.61
N LEU A 62 -2.95 8.92 -2.07
CA LEU A 62 -3.51 10.12 -1.46
C LEU A 62 -4.79 9.75 -0.72
N ILE A 63 -4.88 10.18 0.54
CA ILE A 63 -6.09 10.10 1.36
C ILE A 63 -6.64 11.51 1.54
N TYR A 64 -7.92 11.69 1.20
CA TYR A 64 -8.59 12.98 1.26
C TYR A 64 -10.08 12.82 1.59
N GLU A 65 -10.75 13.92 1.90
CA GLU A 65 -12.19 13.98 2.12
C GLU A 65 -12.82 14.91 1.08
N LYS A 66 -14.01 14.55 0.56
CA LYS A 66 -14.79 15.41 -0.33
C LYS A 66 -15.88 16.11 0.48
N ILE A 67 -15.79 17.43 0.59
CA ILE A 67 -16.76 18.27 1.30
C ILE A 67 -17.44 19.17 0.27
N GLY A 68 -18.56 18.69 -0.29
CA GLY A 68 -19.18 19.32 -1.46
C GLY A 68 -18.24 19.25 -2.67
N GLU A 69 -17.92 20.41 -3.25
CA GLU A 69 -16.96 20.52 -4.36
C GLU A 69 -15.50 20.66 -3.90
N TYR A 70 -15.25 20.79 -2.59
CA TYR A 70 -13.92 20.96 -2.03
C TYR A 70 -13.26 19.62 -1.71
N ILE A 71 -11.94 19.56 -1.95
CA ILE A 71 -11.09 18.45 -1.55
C ILE A 71 -10.26 18.87 -0.35
N ASP A 72 -10.47 18.21 0.78
CA ASP A 72 -9.66 18.38 1.97
C ASP A 72 -8.60 17.28 2.06
N TYR A 73 -7.34 17.67 1.86
CA TYR A 73 -6.19 16.76 1.92
C TYR A 73 -5.98 16.30 3.37
N LYS A 74 -5.89 14.98 3.58
CA LYS A 74 -5.65 14.42 4.92
C LYS A 74 -4.24 13.88 5.06
N HIS A 75 -3.81 13.03 4.14
CA HIS A 75 -2.53 12.32 4.28
C HIS A 75 -2.05 11.70 2.97
N SER A 76 -0.76 11.43 2.89
CA SER A 76 -0.15 10.63 1.83
C SER A 76 0.56 9.42 2.42
N VAL A 77 0.46 8.30 1.72
CA VAL A 77 0.98 7.01 2.19
C VAL A 77 1.72 6.30 1.08
N THR A 78 2.91 5.80 1.38
CA THR A 78 3.62 4.86 0.52
C THR A 78 3.11 3.46 0.81
N HIS A 79 2.54 2.81 -0.19
CA HIS A 79 2.08 1.42 -0.12
C HIS A 79 3.04 0.51 -0.85
N PHE A 80 3.52 -0.52 -0.16
CA PHE A 80 4.30 -1.61 -0.72
C PHE A 80 3.44 -2.86 -0.78
N LEU A 81 3.40 -3.51 -1.94
CA LEU A 81 2.70 -4.77 -2.16
C LEU A 81 3.72 -5.85 -2.53
N GLU A 82 3.76 -6.90 -1.72
CA GLU A 82 4.41 -8.15 -2.12
C GLU A 82 3.45 -8.96 -2.99
N VAL A 83 3.93 -9.30 -4.18
CA VAL A 83 3.17 -10.11 -5.15
C VAL A 83 3.68 -11.54 -5.04
N SER A 84 2.74 -12.48 -4.92
CA SER A 84 3.10 -13.90 -4.92
C SER A 84 3.55 -14.29 -6.33
N THR A 85 4.77 -14.80 -6.44
CA THR A 85 5.28 -15.35 -7.70
C THR A 85 5.78 -16.77 -7.44
N GLU A 86 5.35 -17.71 -8.26
CA GLU A 86 5.90 -19.06 -8.24
C GLU A 86 7.42 -19.00 -8.49
N ASN A 87 8.20 -19.75 -7.70
CA ASN A 87 9.67 -19.81 -7.77
C ASN A 87 10.44 -18.60 -7.22
N LEU A 88 10.07 -18.10 -6.03
CA LEU A 88 10.86 -17.09 -5.34
C LEU A 88 12.14 -17.68 -4.72
N ASP A 89 13.27 -16.99 -4.92
CA ASP A 89 14.49 -17.15 -4.11
C ASP A 89 14.10 -17.05 -2.63
N SER A 90 14.57 -17.99 -1.80
CA SER A 90 14.29 -18.01 -0.36
C SER A 90 14.73 -16.72 0.35
N ASN A 91 15.63 -15.95 -0.25
CA ASN A 91 16.09 -14.66 0.27
C ASN A 91 15.28 -13.46 -0.22
N GLN A 92 14.30 -13.64 -1.11
CA GLN A 92 13.60 -12.50 -1.72
C GLN A 92 12.79 -11.70 -0.70
N GLY A 93 12.14 -12.37 0.26
CA GLY A 93 11.44 -11.70 1.37
C GLY A 93 12.38 -10.84 2.23
N ILE A 94 13.62 -11.30 2.45
CA ILE A 94 14.64 -10.53 3.18
C ILE A 94 14.98 -9.25 2.42
N ARG A 95 15.26 -9.35 1.12
CA ARG A 95 15.59 -8.19 0.26
C ARG A 95 14.45 -7.18 0.19
N ASN A 96 13.21 -7.66 0.07
CA ASN A 96 12.02 -6.79 0.07
C ASN A 96 11.90 -6.04 1.41
N SER A 97 12.02 -6.76 2.53
CA SER A 97 12.03 -6.16 3.87
C SER A 97 13.14 -5.12 4.02
N GLU A 98 14.36 -5.39 3.54
CA GLU A 98 15.47 -4.42 3.60
C GLU A 98 15.18 -3.15 2.79
N ALA A 99 14.63 -3.28 1.59
CA ALA A 99 14.24 -2.14 0.77
C ALA A 99 13.17 -1.27 1.47
N ILE A 100 12.16 -1.91 2.08
CA ILE A 100 11.10 -1.24 2.82
C ILE A 100 11.66 -0.57 4.09
N LYS A 101 12.46 -1.28 4.88
CA LYS A 101 13.11 -0.71 6.09
C LYS A 101 13.98 0.48 5.74
N LYS A 102 14.75 0.41 4.65
CA LYS A 102 15.52 1.54 4.13
C LYS A 102 14.59 2.70 3.76
N HIS A 103 13.44 2.47 3.13
CA HIS A 103 12.50 3.55 2.87
C HIS A 103 11.97 4.19 4.16
N VAL A 104 11.51 3.35 5.10
CA VAL A 104 10.93 3.78 6.39
C VAL A 104 11.94 4.59 7.22
N SER A 105 13.22 4.20 7.22
CA SER A 105 14.27 4.89 7.99
C SER A 105 14.55 6.32 7.52
N HIS A 106 14.16 6.69 6.29
CA HIS A 106 14.30 8.06 5.78
C HIS A 106 13.03 8.91 5.99
N GLN A 107 11.95 8.33 6.54
CA GLN A 107 10.70 9.06 6.81
C GLN A 107 10.80 9.85 8.12
N PRO A 108 10.25 11.07 8.19
CA PRO A 108 10.18 11.83 9.45
C PRO A 108 9.41 11.11 10.56
N ASN A 109 8.42 10.29 10.19
CA ASN A 109 7.69 9.40 11.09
C ASN A 109 7.91 7.94 10.63
N PRO A 110 8.91 7.21 11.16
CA PRO A 110 9.30 5.89 10.65
C PRO A 110 8.35 4.77 11.11
N GLN A 111 7.04 5.00 11.03
CA GLN A 111 6.03 4.00 11.30
C GLN A 111 5.75 3.18 10.05
N LEU A 112 5.60 1.88 10.26
CA LEU A 112 5.25 0.90 9.22
C LEU A 112 4.06 0.09 9.71
N LEU A 113 2.98 0.10 8.94
CA LEU A 113 1.91 -0.86 9.12
C LEU A 113 2.17 -2.06 8.21
N VAL A 114 2.44 -3.22 8.81
CA VAL A 114 2.54 -4.49 8.09
C VAL A 114 1.22 -5.25 8.26
N HIS A 115 0.67 -5.76 7.17
CA HIS A 115 -0.51 -6.64 7.21
C HIS A 115 -0.53 -7.61 6.02
N GLY A 116 -1.28 -8.68 6.16
CA GLY A 116 -1.47 -9.72 5.15
C GLY A 116 -2.03 -10.98 5.79
N SER A 117 -2.45 -11.91 4.94
CA SER A 117 -3.12 -13.14 5.35
C SER A 117 -2.12 -14.29 5.24
N TRP A 118 -1.82 -14.94 6.38
CA TRP A 118 -1.01 -16.15 6.42
C TRP A 118 -1.85 -17.38 6.12
#